data_AF-A0AA92NYI5-F1
#
_entry.id   AF-A0AA92NYI5-F1
#
_cell.length_a   1.000
_cell.length_b   1.000
_cell.length_c   1.000
_cell.angle_alpha   90.00
_cell.angle_beta   90.00
_cell.angle_gamma   90.00
#
_symmetry.space_group_name_H-M   'P 1'
#
loop_
_entity.id
_entity.type
_entity.pdbx_description
1 polymer ?
#
loop_
_entity_poly.entity_id
_entity_poly.type
_entity_poly.pdbx_seq_one_letter_code
_entity_poly.pdbx_strand_id
1 'polypeptide(L)'
;MWLIVCLALLFSGSTANAAGLGEPIELFDTDKQRVVASFENTTGFQEEAQQILQSVSGRVLEFNPSLDSAMIVKIPLVPPKPIKLKSANLDAMIAEMFVIMPKKGERRPWLILHTKEYETVVVEFTEKVDQLREQVKLP
;
A
#
# COMPACT_ATOMS: atom_id res chain seq x y z
N MET A 1 37.69 10.09 35.13
CA MET A 1 37.51 8.81 34.42
C MET A 1 36.03 8.54 34.08
N TRP A 2 35.24 9.54 33.68
CA TRP A 2 33.82 9.36 33.33
C TRP A 2 33.46 10.02 31.98
N LEU A 3 34.44 10.64 31.28
CA LEU A 3 34.22 11.27 29.97
C LEU A 3 34.28 10.29 28.79
N ILE A 4 34.82 9.08 28.98
CA ILE A 4 35.05 8.12 27.89
C ILE A 4 33.80 7.26 27.60
N VAL A 5 32.87 7.17 28.55
CA VAL A 5 31.68 6.30 28.41
C VAL A 5 30.62 6.93 27.49
N CYS A 6 30.55 8.25 27.36
CA CYS A 6 29.58 8.91 26.49
C CYS A 6 29.91 8.82 25.00
N LEU A 7 31.19 8.62 24.63
CA LEU A 7 31.62 8.62 23.23
C LEU A 7 31.40 7.26 22.53
N ALA A 8 31.20 6.18 23.29
CA ALA A 8 31.00 4.84 22.73
C ALA A 8 29.56 4.54 22.27
N LEU A 9 28.59 5.41 22.57
CA LEU A 9 27.19 5.22 22.18
C LEU A 9 26.84 5.82 20.81
N LEU A 10 27.79 6.48 20.13
CA LEU A 10 27.54 7.13 18.83
C LEU A 10 27.83 6.25 17.60
N PHE A 11 28.28 5.00 17.77
CA PHE A 11 28.71 4.16 16.64
C PHE A 11 28.20 2.71 16.68
N SER A 12 26.97 2.48 17.14
CA SER A 12 26.25 1.27 16.72
C SER A 12 25.50 1.59 15.44
N GLY A 13 26.18 1.37 14.32
CA GLY A 13 25.73 1.75 12.99
C GLY A 13 24.31 1.27 12.69
N SER A 14 23.43 2.24 12.40
CA SER A 14 22.26 1.99 11.58
C SER A 14 22.76 1.46 10.23
N THR A 15 22.67 0.15 10.02
CA THR A 15 22.71 -0.38 8.66
C THR A 15 21.47 0.15 7.96
N ALA A 16 21.59 1.32 7.34
CA ALA A 16 20.68 1.80 6.31
C ALA A 16 20.84 0.84 5.12
N ASN A 17 20.20 -0.31 5.22
CA ASN A 17 20.08 -1.27 4.14
C ASN A 17 18.88 -0.85 3.28
N ALA A 18 19.16 -0.77 1.97
CA ALA A 18 18.26 -0.74 0.82
C ALA A 18 17.66 0.64 0.43
N ALA A 19 17.92 0.99 -0.83
CA ALA A 19 17.60 2.23 -1.51
C ALA A 19 16.15 2.21 -2.05
N GLY A 20 15.17 2.14 -1.15
CA GLY A 20 13.77 2.25 -1.49
C GLY A 20 13.34 3.69 -1.72
N LEU A 21 12.28 3.90 -2.50
CA LEU A 21 11.71 5.23 -2.80
C LEU A 21 11.01 5.89 -1.59
N GLY A 22 11.08 5.33 -0.38
CA GLY A 22 10.44 5.86 0.82
C GLY A 22 10.11 4.78 1.84
N GLU A 23 8.97 4.93 2.53
CA GLU A 23 8.43 3.91 3.43
C GLU A 23 8.25 2.56 2.71
N PRO A 24 8.48 1.43 3.43
CA PRO A 24 8.36 0.10 2.85
C PRO A 24 6.92 -0.24 2.46
N ILE A 25 6.79 -1.19 1.54
CA ILE A 25 5.52 -1.85 1.25
C ILE A 25 5.22 -2.83 2.38
N GLU A 26 3.99 -2.89 2.87
CA GLU A 26 3.58 -3.82 3.92
C GLU A 26 2.49 -4.75 3.42
N LEU A 27 2.64 -6.05 3.71
CA LEU A 27 1.62 -7.06 3.49
C LEU A 27 0.99 -7.41 4.84
N PHE A 28 -0.28 -7.04 5.01
CA PHE A 28 -1.08 -7.33 6.18
C PHE A 28 -1.99 -8.54 5.92
N ASP A 29 -2.04 -9.45 6.89
CA ASP A 29 -2.92 -10.62 6.86
C ASP A 29 -4.02 -10.42 7.92
N THR A 30 -5.26 -10.28 7.46
CA THR A 30 -6.41 -9.99 8.34
C THR A 30 -6.78 -11.15 9.26
N ASP A 31 -6.50 -12.40 8.88
CA ASP A 31 -6.73 -13.57 9.75
C ASP A 31 -5.72 -13.60 10.90
N LYS A 32 -4.50 -13.12 10.65
CA LYS A 32 -3.43 -13.04 11.65
C LYS A 32 -3.38 -11.70 12.38
N GLN A 33 -4.16 -10.72 11.92
CA GLN A 33 -4.24 -9.36 12.45
C GLN A 33 -2.88 -8.66 12.58
N ARG A 34 -1.97 -8.89 11.62
CA ARG A 34 -0.63 -8.28 11.64
C ARG A 34 -0.02 -8.16 10.25
N VAL A 35 0.98 -7.29 10.14
CA VAL A 35 1.93 -7.29 9.02
C VAL A 35 2.70 -8.61 9.05
N VAL A 36 2.67 -9.35 7.93
CA VAL A 36 3.31 -10.65 7.76
C VAL A 36 4.58 -10.58 6.91
N ALA A 37 4.74 -9.51 6.13
CA ALA A 37 5.96 -9.22 5.36
C ALA A 37 6.05 -7.72 5.06
N SER A 38 7.29 -7.25 4.89
CA SER A 38 7.60 -5.91 4.40
C SER A 38 8.58 -6.02 3.23
N PHE A 39 8.43 -5.15 2.24
CA PHE A 39 9.23 -5.13 1.02
C PHE A 39 9.77 -3.72 0.77
N GLU A 40 10.90 -3.64 0.07
CA GLU A 40 11.42 -2.37 -0.42
C GLU A 40 10.43 -1.74 -1.40
N ASN A 41 10.22 -0.43 -1.28
CA ASN A 41 9.37 0.32 -2.19
C ASN A 41 10.13 0.63 -3.48
N THR A 42 10.02 -0.27 -4.45
CA THR A 42 10.72 -0.22 -5.74
C THR A 42 9.90 0.50 -6.80
N THR A 43 10.55 0.89 -7.89
CA THR A 43 9.86 1.41 -9.09
C THR A 43 8.80 0.45 -9.61
N GLY A 44 9.03 -0.87 -9.53
CA GLY A 44 8.06 -1.89 -9.95
C GLY A 44 6.74 -1.84 -9.16
N PHE A 45 6.79 -1.57 -7.85
CA PHE A 45 5.58 -1.33 -7.05
C PHE A 45 4.90 -0.01 -7.44
N GLN A 46 5.68 1.04 -7.72
CA GLN A 46 5.14 2.34 -8.13
C GLN A 46 4.46 2.30 -9.52
N GLU A 47 4.98 1.49 -10.44
CA GLU A 47 4.39 1.24 -11.76
C GLU A 47 3.10 0.43 -11.64
N GLU A 48 3.13 -0.68 -10.90
CA GLU A 48 1.95 -1.50 -10.63
C GLU A 48 0.83 -0.67 -9.99
N ALA A 49 1.17 0.11 -8.96
CA ALA A 49 0.22 1.00 -8.31
C ALA A 49 -0.38 2.05 -9.26
N GLN A 50 0.42 2.53 -10.23
CA GLN A 50 -0.07 3.47 -11.24
C GLN A 50 -1.10 2.83 -12.17
N GLN A 51 -0.86 1.59 -12.60
CA GLN A 51 -1.77 0.83 -13.47
C GLN A 51 -3.08 0.55 -12.75
N ILE A 52 -3.02 0.08 -11.51
CA ILE A 52 -4.19 -0.12 -10.64
C ILE A 52 -4.99 1.18 -10.51
N LEU A 53 -4.35 2.31 -10.15
CA LEU A 53 -5.02 3.60 -10.03
C LEU A 53 -5.68 4.09 -11.33
N GLN A 54 -5.06 3.83 -12.49
CA GLN A 54 -5.62 4.20 -13.80
C GLN A 54 -6.85 3.37 -14.17
N SER A 55 -7.00 2.18 -13.59
CA SER A 55 -8.13 1.29 -13.82
C SER A 55 -9.30 1.49 -12.85
N VAL A 56 -9.23 2.49 -11.96
CA VAL A 56 -10.29 2.79 -11.00
C VAL A 56 -11.59 3.13 -11.75
N SER A 57 -12.63 2.34 -11.49
CA SER A 57 -13.89 2.40 -12.23
C SER A 57 -15.00 3.18 -11.51
N GLY A 58 -14.87 3.36 -10.20
CA GLY A 58 -15.89 4.03 -9.38
C GLY A 58 -15.65 3.87 -7.89
N ARG A 59 -16.54 4.46 -7.09
CA ARG A 59 -16.59 4.19 -5.64
C ARG A 59 -17.18 2.79 -5.41
N VAL A 60 -16.74 2.12 -4.34
CA VAL A 60 -17.43 0.90 -3.88
C VAL A 60 -18.86 1.27 -3.50
N LEU A 61 -19.83 0.53 -4.04
CA LEU A 61 -21.26 0.77 -3.78
C LEU A 61 -21.74 0.17 -2.46
N GLU A 62 -21.01 -0.81 -1.94
CA GLU A 62 -21.27 -1.40 -0.64
C GLU A 62 -20.93 -0.41 0.46
N PHE A 63 -21.87 -0.25 1.41
CA PHE A 63 -21.69 0.66 2.54
C PHE A 63 -20.49 0.27 3.43
N ASN A 64 -20.20 -1.04 3.55
CA ASN A 64 -19.08 -1.55 4.34
C ASN A 64 -18.58 -2.89 3.75
N PRO A 65 -17.71 -2.87 2.73
CA PRO A 65 -17.14 -4.09 2.19
C PRO A 65 -16.33 -4.83 3.28
N SER A 66 -16.57 -6.13 3.43
CA SER A 66 -15.88 -6.92 4.45
C SER A 66 -14.36 -6.96 4.20
N LEU A 67 -13.59 -6.84 5.29
CA LEU A 67 -12.15 -7.07 5.34
C LEU A 67 -11.81 -8.44 5.93
N ASP A 68 -12.80 -9.29 6.18
CA ASP A 68 -12.58 -10.62 6.73
C ASP A 68 -11.85 -11.50 5.72
N SER A 69 -10.83 -12.23 6.19
CA SER A 69 -10.09 -13.18 5.37
C SER A 69 -9.56 -12.56 4.06
N ALA A 70 -8.88 -11.42 4.15
CA ALA A 70 -8.18 -10.71 3.08
C ALA A 70 -6.66 -10.59 3.33
N MET A 71 -5.90 -10.49 2.24
CA MET A 71 -4.54 -9.93 2.23
C MET A 71 -4.61 -8.46 1.82
N ILE A 72 -3.94 -7.57 2.55
CA ILE A 72 -3.94 -6.14 2.26
C ILE A 72 -2.50 -5.71 1.99
N VAL A 73 -2.26 -5.11 0.83
CA VAL A 73 -0.94 -4.54 0.50
C VAL A 73 -1.02 -3.02 0.66
N LYS A 74 -0.28 -2.48 1.63
CA LYS A 74 -0.07 -1.03 1.80
C LYS A 74 1.09 -0.60 0.89
N ILE A 75 0.79 0.32 -0.03
CA ILE A 75 1.75 0.91 -0.97
C ILE A 75 1.81 2.42 -0.72
N PRO A 76 2.86 2.94 -0.05
CA PRO A 76 3.18 4.36 -0.05
C PRO A 76 3.54 4.81 -1.46
N LEU A 77 2.88 5.85 -1.97
CA LEU A 77 3.11 6.39 -3.31
C LEU A 77 4.10 7.55 -3.24
N VAL A 78 5.27 7.39 -3.85
CA VAL A 78 6.33 8.39 -3.82
C VAL A 78 6.82 8.71 -5.24
N PRO A 79 6.54 9.92 -5.75
CA PRO A 79 5.65 10.94 -5.18
C PRO A 79 4.17 10.53 -5.17
N PRO A 80 3.29 11.25 -4.44
CA PRO A 80 1.85 11.05 -4.54
C PRO A 80 1.36 11.08 -6.00
N LYS A 81 0.43 10.18 -6.34
CA LYS A 81 -0.06 10.00 -7.72
C LYS A 81 -1.43 10.64 -7.91
N PRO A 82 -1.68 11.35 -9.02
CA PRO A 82 -2.98 11.94 -9.28
C PRO A 82 -4.01 10.87 -9.67
N ILE A 83 -5.26 11.07 -9.26
CA ILE A 83 -6.43 10.38 -9.78
C ILE A 83 -7.49 11.40 -10.17
N LYS A 84 -8.13 11.18 -11.32
CA LYS A 84 -9.25 12.02 -11.78
C LYS A 84 -10.33 11.15 -12.40
N LEU A 85 -11.40 10.93 -11.63
CA LEU A 85 -12.56 10.16 -12.04
C LEU A 85 -13.83 10.98 -11.86
N LYS A 86 -14.33 11.56 -12.97
CA LYS A 86 -15.50 12.43 -12.97
C LYS A 86 -16.78 11.72 -12.51
N SER A 87 -16.98 10.46 -12.90
CA SER A 87 -18.15 9.66 -12.53
C SER A 87 -18.27 9.44 -11.02
N ALA A 88 -17.16 9.48 -10.29
CA ALA A 88 -17.08 9.27 -8.86
C ALA A 88 -16.89 10.57 -8.04
N ASN A 89 -16.91 11.73 -8.71
CA ASN A 89 -16.52 13.03 -8.16
C ASN A 89 -15.20 12.95 -7.37
N LEU A 90 -14.18 12.35 -7.98
CA LEU A 90 -12.87 12.12 -7.39
C LEU A 90 -11.80 12.84 -8.21
N ASP A 91 -11.15 13.82 -7.61
CA ASP A 91 -10.01 14.56 -8.17
C ASP A 91 -9.05 14.86 -7.02
N ALA A 92 -7.98 14.08 -6.90
CA ALA A 92 -7.13 14.08 -5.71
C ALA A 92 -5.71 13.60 -6.00
N MET A 93 -4.80 13.92 -5.08
CA MET A 93 -3.46 13.34 -5.03
C MET A 93 -3.45 12.21 -4.01
N ILE A 94 -3.15 10.99 -4.45
CA ILE A 94 -3.14 9.80 -3.59
C ILE A 94 -1.74 9.61 -3.02
N ALA A 95 -1.64 9.56 -1.69
CA ALA A 95 -0.39 9.38 -0.96
C ALA A 95 -0.17 7.92 -0.56
N GLU A 96 -1.24 7.18 -0.23
CA GLU A 96 -1.16 5.77 0.12
C GLU A 96 -2.29 4.99 -0.56
N MET A 97 -1.97 3.79 -1.01
CA MET A 97 -2.93 2.85 -1.56
C MET A 97 -2.91 1.57 -0.75
N PHE A 98 -4.09 1.10 -0.35
CA PHE A 98 -4.28 -0.19 0.27
C PHE A 98 -5.03 -1.06 -0.73
N VAL A 99 -4.38 -2.11 -1.24
CA VAL A 99 -5.01 -3.07 -2.15
C VAL A 99 -5.55 -4.22 -1.32
N ILE A 100 -6.88 -4.31 -1.25
CA ILE A 100 -7.57 -5.37 -0.51
C ILE A 100 -7.82 -6.53 -1.46
N MET A 101 -7.21 -7.68 -1.15
CA MET A 101 -7.37 -8.93 -1.90
C MET A 101 -8.06 -9.98 -1.02
N PRO A 102 -9.38 -10.19 -1.18
CA PRO A 102 -10.08 -11.27 -0.49
C PRO A 102 -9.42 -12.64 -0.78
N LYS A 103 -9.23 -13.47 0.24
CA LYS A 103 -8.67 -14.83 0.11
C LYS A 103 -9.74 -15.85 -0.31
N LYS A 104 -11.01 -15.52 -0.11
CA LYS A 104 -12.18 -16.38 -0.33
C LYS A 104 -13.33 -15.59 -0.93
N GLY A 105 -14.23 -16.29 -1.58
CA GLY A 105 -15.42 -15.73 -2.22
C GLY A 105 -15.15 -15.18 -3.62
N GLU A 106 -16.18 -14.61 -4.23
CA GLU A 106 -16.16 -14.11 -5.61
C GLU A 106 -15.90 -12.59 -5.68
N ARG A 107 -15.68 -11.94 -4.53
CA ARG A 107 -15.42 -10.51 -4.46
C ARG A 107 -14.08 -10.19 -5.10
N ARG A 108 -14.11 -9.30 -6.09
CA ARG A 108 -12.89 -8.77 -6.72
C ARG A 108 -12.10 -7.87 -5.77
N PRO A 109 -10.78 -7.74 -5.96
CA PRO A 109 -9.97 -6.76 -5.23
C PRO A 109 -10.54 -5.34 -5.33
N TRP A 110 -10.33 -4.55 -4.29
CA TRP A 110 -10.77 -3.17 -4.20
C TRP A 110 -9.74 -2.34 -3.41
N LEU A 111 -9.89 -1.01 -3.41
CA LEU A 111 -8.91 -0.11 -2.81
C LEU A 111 -9.51 0.71 -1.68
N ILE A 112 -8.70 0.91 -0.64
CA ILE A 112 -8.78 2.09 0.21
C ILE A 112 -7.64 3.00 -0.21
N LEU A 113 -7.95 4.27 -0.48
CA LEU A 113 -6.99 5.29 -0.87
C LEU A 113 -6.94 6.36 0.23
N HIS A 114 -5.74 6.73 0.64
CA HIS A 114 -5.53 7.95 1.41
C HIS A 114 -5.01 9.06 0.50
N THR A 115 -5.70 10.18 0.50
CA THR A 115 -5.24 11.38 -0.21
C THR A 115 -4.10 12.06 0.55
N LYS A 116 -3.38 12.95 -0.11
CA LYS A 116 -2.36 13.81 0.51
C LYS A 116 -2.96 14.71 1.60
N GLU A 117 -4.25 15.00 1.50
CA GLU A 117 -5.05 15.78 2.45
C GLU A 117 -5.63 14.91 3.60
N TYR A 118 -5.21 13.65 3.70
CA TYR A 118 -5.65 12.68 4.72
C TYR A 118 -7.14 12.27 4.62
N GLU A 119 -7.74 12.42 3.45
CA GLU A 119 -9.08 11.90 3.19
C GLU A 119 -9.01 10.43 2.80
N THR A 120 -10.00 9.64 3.24
CA THR A 120 -10.14 8.23 2.87
C THR A 120 -11.18 8.07 1.77
N VAL A 121 -10.80 7.38 0.68
CA VAL A 121 -11.70 7.07 -0.43
C VAL A 121 -11.68 5.57 -0.69
N VAL A 122 -12.87 4.98 -0.79
CA VAL A 122 -13.03 3.54 -1.08
C VAL A 122 -13.49 3.37 -2.53
N VAL A 123 -12.74 2.64 -3.35
CA VAL A 123 -12.96 2.53 -4.79
C VAL A 123 -12.80 1.10 -5.33
N GLU A 124 -13.43 0.85 -6.47
CA GLU A 124 -13.27 -0.36 -7.27
C GLU A 124 -12.37 -0.07 -8.48
N PHE A 125 -11.76 -1.12 -9.02
CA PHE A 125 -10.85 -1.02 -10.16
C PHE A 125 -10.92 -2.28 -11.02
N THR A 126 -10.43 -2.21 -12.27
CA THR A 126 -10.53 -3.33 -13.24
C THR A 126 -9.21 -4.03 -13.54
N GLU A 127 -8.08 -3.46 -13.15
CA GLU A 127 -6.75 -4.08 -13.33
C GLU A 127 -6.66 -5.41 -12.57
N LYS A 128 -5.92 -6.37 -13.13
CA LYS A 128 -5.65 -7.62 -12.42
C LYS A 128 -4.52 -7.41 -11.41
N VAL A 129 -4.52 -8.20 -10.35
CA VAL A 129 -3.50 -8.10 -9.28
C VAL A 129 -2.45 -9.20 -9.34
N ASP A 130 -2.37 -9.96 -10.45
CA ASP A 130 -1.47 -11.11 -10.57
C ASP A 130 0.00 -10.70 -10.36
N GLN A 131 0.42 -9.62 -11.00
CA GLN A 131 1.78 -9.08 -10.85
C GLN A 131 2.05 -8.60 -9.41
N LEU A 132 1.10 -7.87 -8.81
CA LEU A 132 1.23 -7.46 -7.41
C LEU A 132 1.37 -8.68 -6.48
N ARG A 133 0.59 -9.74 -6.70
CA ARG A 133 0.66 -10.98 -5.89
C ARG A 133 2.03 -11.63 -5.98
N GLU A 134 2.60 -11.71 -7.17
CA GLU A 134 3.96 -12.23 -7.37
C GLU A 134 5.00 -11.39 -6.63
N GLN A 135 4.91 -10.06 -6.74
CA GLN A 135 5.81 -9.12 -6.05
C GLN A 135 5.77 -9.28 -4.52
N VAL A 136 4.59 -9.55 -3.95
CA VAL A 136 4.41 -9.80 -2.51
C VAL A 136 4.46 -11.28 -2.11
N LYS A 137 4.89 -12.16 -3.02
CA LYS A 137 5.07 -13.60 -2.78
C LYS A 137 3.80 -14.33 -2.31
N LEU A 138 2.65 -13.90 -2.82
CA LEU A 138 1.38 -14.60 -2.66
C LEU A 138 1.21 -15.66 -3.76
N PRO A 139 0.51 -16.78 -3.45
CA PRO A 139 0.23 -17.81 -4.44
C PRO A 139 -0.80 -17.38 -5.49
#